data_AF-A0A5E4DDA7-F1
#
_entry.id   AF-A0A5E4DDA7-F1
#
_cell.length_a   1.000
_cell.length_b   1.000
_cell.length_c   1.000
_cell.angle_alpha   90.00
_cell.angle_beta   90.00
_cell.angle_gamma   90.00
#
_symmetry.space_group_name_H-M   'P 1'
#
loop_
_entity.id
_entity.type
_entity.pdbx_description
1 polymer ?
#
loop_
_entity_poly.entity_id
_entity_poly.type
_entity_poly.pdbx_seq_one_letter_code
_entity_poly.pdbx_strand_id
1 'polypeptide(L)' 'KRICLGEALARMELFLYFTSILQNFSLRSLVPVADIDITPRMSGFGNIPPTYKLCLVAH' A
#
# COMPACT_ATOMS: atom_id res chain seq x y z
N LYS A 1 21.70 16.43 -9.68
CA LYS A 1 20.30 16.65 -9.24
C LYS A 1 19.38 15.83 -10.15
N ARG A 2 19.11 14.55 -9.80
CA ARG A 2 18.23 13.66 -10.58
C ARG A 2 16.96 13.40 -9.77
N ILE A 3 16.00 14.31 -9.91
CA ILE A 3 14.68 14.13 -9.30
C ILE A 3 13.86 13.16 -10.16
N CYS A 4 12.92 12.44 -9.54
CA CYS A 4 12.01 11.59 -10.29
C CYS A 4 11.15 12.48 -11.21
N LEU A 5 11.27 12.31 -12.52
CA LEU A 5 10.47 13.06 -13.49
C LEU A 5 8.96 12.82 -13.29
N GLY A 6 8.60 11.64 -12.77
CA GLY A 6 7.24 11.25 -12.44
C GLY A 6 6.79 11.61 -11.02
N GLU A 7 7.51 12.43 -10.25
CA GLU A 7 7.17 12.71 -8.85
C GLU A 7 5.75 13.25 -8.67
N ALA A 8 5.37 14.25 -9.47
CA ALA A 8 4.02 14.85 -9.39
C ALA A 8 2.93 13.83 -9.75
N LEU A 9 3.18 12.99 -10.78
CA LEU A 9 2.27 11.94 -11.19
C LEU A 9 2.10 10.88 -10.09
N ALA A 10 3.21 10.35 -9.57
CA ALA A 10 3.19 9.36 -8.50
C ALA A 10 2.47 9.87 -7.25
N ARG A 11 2.67 11.13 -6.87
CA ARG A 11 1.95 11.76 -5.75
C ARG A 11 0.44 11.82 -6.00
N MET A 12 0.03 12.20 -7.21
CA MET A 12 -1.38 12.27 -7.59
C MET A 12 -2.02 10.88 -7.61
N GLU A 13 -1.37 9.90 -8.21
CA GLU A 13 -1.87 8.51 -8.27
C GLU A 13 -2.03 7.91 -6.89
N LEU A 14 -1.00 8.02 -6.03
CA LEU A 14 -1.08 7.56 -4.65
C LEU A 14 -2.24 8.26 -3.92
N PHE A 15 -2.35 9.59 -4.02
CA PHE A 15 -3.43 10.32 -3.36
C PHE A 15 -4.81 9.86 -3.82
N LEU A 16 -5.06 9.81 -5.13
CA LEU A 16 -6.37 9.45 -5.68
C LEU A 16 -6.73 8.00 -5.36
N TYR A 17 -5.80 7.06 -5.53
CA TYR A 17 -6.08 5.66 -5.24
C TYR A 17 -6.30 5.40 -3.76
N PHE A 18 -5.40 5.88 -2.88
CA PHE A 18 -5.56 5.67 -1.44
C PHE A 18 -6.84 6.33 -0.90
N THR A 19 -7.11 7.58 -1.27
CA THR A 19 -8.30 8.28 -0.76
C THR A 19 -9.59 7.67 -1.32
N SER A 20 -9.66 7.35 -2.62
CA SER A 20 -10.86 6.73 -3.20
C SER A 20 -11.17 5.37 -2.57
N ILE A 21 -10.15 4.54 -2.31
CA ILE A 21 -10.33 3.26 -1.62
C ILE A 21 -10.84 3.50 -0.19
N LEU A 22 -10.18 4.37 0.58
CA LEU A 22 -10.52 4.60 1.99
C LEU A 22 -11.83 5.38 2.20
N GLN A 23 -12.31 6.11 1.20
CA GLN A 23 -13.61 6.80 1.25
C GLN A 23 -14.78 5.85 1.01
N ASN A 24 -14.57 4.77 0.26
CA ASN A 24 -15.65 3.84 -0.13
C ASN A 24 -15.57 2.49 0.59
N PHE A 25 -14.41 2.13 1.13
CA PHE A 25 -14.18 0.83 1.75
C PHE A 25 -13.42 0.93 3.08
N SER A 26 -13.85 0.10 4.03
CA SER A 26 -13.07 -0.24 5.22
C SER A 26 -12.12 -1.41 4.93
N LEU A 27 -10.83 -1.22 5.20
CA LEU A 27 -9.83 -2.29 5.09
C LEU A 27 -9.88 -3.19 6.32
N ARG A 28 -10.05 -4.50 6.13
CA ARG A 28 -9.98 -5.49 7.20
C ARG A 28 -8.89 -6.52 6.94
N SER A 29 -8.02 -6.70 7.92
CA SER A 29 -7.04 -7.79 7.90
C SER A 29 -7.73 -9.13 8.14
N LEU A 30 -7.24 -10.18 7.48
CA LEU A 30 -7.66 -11.57 7.77
C LEU A 30 -6.95 -12.15 8.99
N VAL A 31 -5.86 -11.51 9.44
CA VAL A 31 -5.08 -11.90 10.61
C VAL A 31 -5.09 -10.78 11.65
N PRO A 32 -4.89 -11.08 12.94
CA PRO A 32 -4.70 -10.06 13.97
C PRO A 32 -3.58 -9.09 13.61
N VAL A 33 -3.72 -7.81 13.98
CA VAL A 33 -2.73 -6.78 13.67
C VAL A 33 -1.35 -7.11 14.25
N ALA A 34 -1.31 -7.78 15.41
CA ALA A 34 -0.08 -8.22 16.05
C ALA A 34 0.72 -9.27 15.23
N ASP A 35 0.04 -10.00 14.34
CA ASP A 35 0.63 -11.06 13.54
C ASP A 35 1.00 -10.59 12.11
N ILE A 36 0.83 -9.29 11.81
CA ILE A 36 1.20 -8.73 10.52
C ILE A 36 2.71 -8.52 10.48
N ASP A 37 3.39 -9.39 9.72
CA ASP A 37 4.80 -9.20 9.40
C ASP A 37 4.96 -8.20 8.25
N ILE A 38 5.73 -7.14 8.48
CA ILE A 38 6.08 -6.11 7.49
C ILE A 38 7.51 -6.27 6.96
N THR A 39 8.22 -7.32 7.38
CA THR A 39 9.57 -7.62 6.93
C THR A 39 9.56 -7.86 5.42
N PRO A 40 10.39 -7.14 4.63
CA PRO A 40 10.43 -7.32 3.19
C PRO A 40 10.78 -8.76 2.83
N ARG A 41 10.03 -9.33 1.88
CA ARG A 41 10.33 -10.66 1.33
C ARG A 41 11.67 -10.68 0.57
N MET A 42 12.02 -9.54 -0.02
CA MET A 42 13.29 -9.34 -0.70
C MET A 42 13.72 -7.89 -0.55
N SER A 43 14.99 -7.70 -0.20
CA SER A 43 15.67 -6.41 -0.12
C SER A 43 16.93 -6.45 -1.00
N GLY A 44 17.08 -5.45 -1.87
CA GLY A 44 18.18 -5.35 -2.82
C GLY A 44 18.01 -4.10 -3.68
N PHE A 45 17.59 -4.27 -4.93
CA PHE A 45 17.23 -3.14 -5.81
C PHE A 45 15.97 -2.39 -5.35
N GLY A 46 15.09 -3.06 -4.60
CA GLY A 46 13.92 -2.48 -3.94
C GLY A 46 13.53 -3.31 -2.72
N ASN A 47 12.57 -2.81 -1.93
CA ASN A 47 11.97 -3.55 -0.81
C ASN A 47 10.60 -4.06 -1.24
N ILE A 48 10.51 -5.37 -1.45
CA ILE A 48 9.26 -6.01 -1.86
C ILE A 48 8.52 -6.47 -0.59
N PRO A 49 7.28 -6.02 -0.36
CA PRO A 49 6.51 -6.45 0.80
C PRO A 49 6.18 -7.95 0.74
N PRO A 50 5.92 -8.59 1.88
CA PRO A 50 5.41 -9.96 1.90
C PRO A 50 4.03 -10.04 1.26
N THR A 51 3.65 -11.23 0.78
CA THR A 51 2.32 -11.45 0.24
C THR A 51 1.29 -11.45 1.37
N TYR A 52 0.31 -10.55 1.30
CA TYR A 52 -0.78 -10.46 2.28
C TYR A 52 -2.14 -10.55 1.59
N LYS A 53 -3.17 -10.82 2.39
CA LYS A 53 -4.58 -10.80 1.96
C LYS A 53 -5.35 -9.89 2.91
N LEU A 54 -6.25 -9.07 2.34
CA LEU A 54 -7.17 -8.23 3.09
C LEU A 54 -8.54 -8.24 2.43
N CYS A 55 -9.55 -7.87 3.18
CA CYS A 55 -10.91 -7.66 2.69
C CYS A 55 -11.19 -6.17 2.55
N LEU A 56 -11.76 -5.79 1.41
CA LEU A 56 -12.39 -4.49 1.22
C LEU A 56 -13.88 -4.62 1.55
N VAL A 57 -14.32 -3.97 2.61
CA VAL A 57 -15.74 -3.97 3.01
C VAL A 57 -16.32 -2.62 2.66
N ALA A 58 -17.28 -2.58 1.73
CA ALA A 58 -17.95 -1.33 1.36
C ALA A 58 -18.65 -0.72 2.56
N HIS A 59 -18.60 0.61 2.66
CA HIS A 59 -19.41 1.36 3.62
C HIS A 59 -20.90 1.26 3.31
#